data_AF-A0A2R7QLS1-F1
#
_entry.id   AF-A0A2R7QLS1-F1
#
_cell.length_a   1.000
_cell.length_b   1.000
_cell.length_c   1.000
_cell.angle_alpha   90.00
_cell.angle_beta   90.00
_cell.angle_gamma   90.00
#
_symmetry.space_group_name_H-M   'P 1'
#
loop_
_entity.id
_entity.type
_entity.pdbx_description
1 polymer ?
#
loop_
_entity_poly.entity_id
_entity_poly.type
_entity_poly.pdbx_seq_one_letter_code
_entity_poly.pdbx_strand_id
1 'polypeptide(L)'
;MTIAELPAGLAAAADASLRWYPDGPYSLSQTLGVLLRGTGDPSFSTRPDGFWTAFTTADGPVTLRLRFTAGGGLREAHVDAQAWGPGAGAGISGVPRLLGSADDWSAFDEPAFHA
;
A
#
# COMPACT_ATOMS: atom_id res chain seq x y z
N MET A 1 19.46 0.52 22.22
CA MET A 1 19.33 1.55 21.18
C MET A 1 17.89 1.54 20.71
N THR A 2 17.15 2.60 21.03
CA THR A 2 15.78 2.78 20.52
C THR A 2 15.81 3.60 19.24
N ILE A 3 14.78 3.49 18.40
CA ILE A 3 14.69 4.27 17.16
C ILE A 3 14.75 5.79 17.41
N ALA A 4 14.43 6.23 18.64
CA ALA A 4 14.52 7.63 19.07
C ALA A 4 15.95 8.18 19.14
N GLU A 5 16.97 7.31 19.22
CA GLU A 5 18.39 7.69 19.34
C GLU A 5 19.12 7.66 17.98
N LEU A 6 18.46 7.22 16.91
CA LEU A 6 19.07 7.14 15.58
C LEU A 6 19.00 8.49 14.85
N PRO A 7 19.99 8.82 14.00
CA PRO A 7 19.90 9.97 13.10
C PRO A 7 18.60 9.89 12.28
N ALA A 8 17.89 11.01 12.11
CA ALA A 8 16.57 11.03 11.49
C ALA A 8 16.50 10.32 10.13
N GLY A 9 17.58 10.36 9.33
CA GLY A 9 17.65 9.64 8.04
C GLY A 9 17.77 8.11 8.17
N LEU A 10 18.36 7.61 9.25
CA LEU A 10 18.44 6.18 9.56
C LEU A 10 17.16 5.71 10.27
N ALA A 11 16.58 6.54 11.14
CA ALA A 11 15.26 6.33 11.75
C ALA A 11 14.11 6.39 10.73
N ALA A 12 14.32 7.05 9.59
CA ALA A 12 13.37 7.15 8.48
C ALA A 12 13.52 6.01 7.44
N ALA A 13 14.56 5.18 7.52
CA ALA A 13 14.68 4.02 6.66
C ALA A 13 13.54 3.04 6.99
N ALA A 14 12.84 2.56 5.98
CA ALA A 14 11.79 1.55 6.18
C ALA A 14 12.41 0.25 6.67
N ASP A 15 11.74 -0.42 7.61
CA ASP A 15 12.16 -1.75 8.09
C ASP A 15 11.99 -2.80 6.98
N ALA A 16 11.03 -2.58 6.08
CA ALA A 16 10.91 -3.34 4.85
C ALA A 16 10.29 -2.49 3.72
N SER A 17 10.62 -2.82 2.47
CA SER A 17 10.06 -2.14 1.30
C SER A 17 9.93 -3.08 0.11
N LEU A 18 9.00 -2.76 -0.78
CA LEU A 18 8.91 -3.39 -2.10
C LEU A 18 8.38 -2.40 -3.13
N ARG A 19 8.56 -2.75 -4.40
CA ARG A 19 7.90 -2.08 -5.53
C ARG A 19 6.95 -3.06 -6.20
N TRP A 20 5.71 -2.63 -6.36
CA TRP A 20 4.66 -3.40 -7.03
C TRP A 20 4.26 -2.72 -8.34
N TYR A 21 3.97 -3.53 -9.36
CA TYR A 21 3.59 -3.06 -10.69
C TYR A 21 2.18 -3.57 -11.01
N PRO A 22 1.23 -2.68 -11.35
CA PRO A 22 -0.09 -3.09 -11.80
C PRO A 22 -0.02 -3.68 -13.22
N ASP A 23 -0.88 -4.65 -13.51
CA ASP A 23 -0.99 -5.25 -14.85
C ASP A 23 -1.77 -4.39 -15.86
N GLY A 24 -2.32 -3.25 -15.42
CA GLY A 24 -3.12 -2.33 -16.23
C GLY A 24 -3.30 -0.95 -15.59
N PRO A 25 -4.26 -0.13 -16.10
CA PRO A 25 -4.61 1.14 -15.48
C PRO A 25 -4.95 0.95 -13.99
N TYR A 26 -4.36 1.77 -13.13
CA TYR A 26 -4.44 1.59 -11.68
C TYR A 26 -4.65 2.91 -10.96
N SER A 27 -5.45 2.87 -9.90
CA SER A 27 -5.78 4.02 -9.07
C SER A 27 -5.65 3.66 -7.59
N LEU A 28 -4.53 4.04 -6.98
CA LEU A 28 -4.26 3.75 -5.57
C LEU A 28 -5.34 4.31 -4.63
N SER A 29 -5.89 5.48 -4.95
CA SER A 29 -6.94 6.11 -4.15
C SER A 29 -8.28 5.38 -4.24
N GLN A 30 -8.64 4.84 -5.40
CA GLN A 30 -9.86 4.05 -5.55
C GLN A 30 -9.72 2.67 -4.91
N THR A 31 -8.54 2.03 -5.03
CA THR A 31 -8.28 0.72 -4.43
C THR A 31 -8.30 0.78 -2.89
N LEU A 32 -7.64 1.77 -2.29
CA LEU A 32 -7.58 1.84 -0.82
C LEU A 32 -8.70 2.66 -0.20
N GLY A 33 -9.31 3.57 -0.97
CA GLY A 33 -10.40 4.44 -0.55
C GLY A 33 -11.59 3.68 0.04
N VAL A 34 -11.86 2.49 -0.47
CA VAL A 34 -12.96 1.62 -0.01
C VAL A 34 -12.73 1.00 1.37
N LEU A 35 -11.47 1.00 1.84
CA LEU A 35 -11.11 0.45 3.16
C LEU A 35 -11.29 1.48 4.29
N LEU A 36 -11.37 2.77 3.97
CA LEU A 36 -11.53 3.84 4.97
C LEU A 36 -12.89 3.76 5.65
N ARG A 37 -12.92 3.95 6.97
CA ARG A 37 -14.13 4.07 7.78
C ARG A 37 -14.50 5.54 7.99
N GLY A 38 -14.73 6.24 6.88
CA GLY A 38 -15.07 7.66 6.86
C GLY A 38 -13.86 8.60 6.91
N THR A 39 -14.09 9.91 6.82
CA THR A 39 -13.03 10.92 6.72
C THR A 39 -12.21 11.12 8.00
N GLY A 40 -12.73 10.66 9.14
CA GLY A 40 -12.06 10.73 10.44
C GLY A 40 -11.33 9.44 10.85
N ASP A 41 -11.18 8.48 9.93
CA ASP A 41 -10.50 7.22 10.23
C ASP A 41 -9.03 7.46 10.61
N PRO A 42 -8.63 7.19 11.88
CA PRO A 42 -7.27 7.47 12.35
C PRO A 42 -6.24 6.48 11.79
N SER A 43 -6.68 5.35 11.23
CA SER A 43 -5.81 4.36 10.62
C SER A 43 -5.33 4.74 9.23
N PHE A 44 -5.81 5.86 8.67
CA PHE A 44 -5.43 6.33 7.33
C PHE A 44 -5.03 7.79 7.31
N SER A 45 -4.04 8.13 6.47
CA SER A 45 -3.66 9.53 6.23
C SER A 45 -3.10 9.72 4.83
N THR A 46 -3.72 10.59 4.03
CA THR A 46 -3.17 10.99 2.73
C THR A 46 -2.25 12.19 2.92
N ARG A 47 -1.00 12.08 2.46
CA ARG A 47 0.03 13.12 2.54
C ARG A 47 0.68 13.34 1.17
N PRO A 48 1.40 14.45 0.95
CA PRO A 48 2.07 14.69 -0.34
C PRO A 48 3.09 13.61 -0.73
N ASP A 49 3.63 12.88 0.25
CA ASP A 49 4.62 11.85 0.04
C ASP A 49 4.03 10.44 -0.16
N GLY A 50 2.74 10.25 0.08
CA GLY A 50 2.04 8.99 -0.14
C GLY A 50 0.76 8.83 0.68
N PHE A 51 0.12 7.69 0.47
CA PHE A 51 -0.99 7.21 1.27
C PHE A 51 -0.46 6.40 2.45
N TRP A 52 -0.83 6.77 3.66
CA TRP A 52 -0.39 6.12 4.89
C TRP A 52 -1.54 5.31 5.48
N THR A 53 -1.23 4.11 5.96
CA THR A 53 -2.13 3.29 6.75
C THR A 53 -1.41 2.61 7.90
N ALA A 54 -2.12 2.36 9.01
CA ALA A 54 -1.59 1.60 10.13
C ALA A 54 -2.59 0.52 10.58
N PHE A 55 -2.09 -0.69 10.80
CA PHE A 55 -2.88 -1.85 11.21
C PHE A 55 -2.03 -2.85 12.01
N THR A 56 -2.67 -3.88 12.57
CA THR A 56 -1.99 -4.95 13.30
C THR A 56 -1.85 -6.21 12.45
N THR A 57 -0.66 -6.79 12.47
CA THR A 57 -0.37 -8.13 11.94
C THR A 57 -0.22 -9.11 13.11
N ALA A 58 -0.09 -10.41 12.81
CA ALA A 58 0.24 -11.40 13.84
C ALA A 58 1.58 -11.10 14.54
N ASP A 59 2.52 -10.47 13.83
CA ASP A 59 3.85 -10.13 14.34
C ASP A 59 3.89 -8.76 15.04
N GLY A 60 2.75 -8.05 15.09
CA GLY A 60 2.60 -6.77 15.77
C GLY A 60 2.14 -5.63 14.85
N PRO A 61 2.13 -4.38 15.36
CA PRO A 61 1.66 -3.23 14.61
C PRO A 61 2.60 -2.90 13.45
N VAL A 62 2.01 -2.40 12.37
CA VAL A 62 2.73 -1.92 11.19
C VAL A 62 2.16 -0.58 10.75
N THR A 63 3.07 0.34 10.39
CA THR A 63 2.75 1.54 9.61
C THR A 63 3.23 1.28 8.18
N LEU A 64 2.38 1.56 7.20
CA LEU A 64 2.64 1.37 5.78
C LEU A 64 2.47 2.69 5.04
N ARG A 65 3.43 3.03 4.18
CA ARG A 65 3.33 4.12 3.20
C ARG A 65 3.31 3.53 1.80
N LEU A 66 2.35 3.99 1.00
CA LEU A 66 2.16 3.59 -0.39
C LEU A 66 2.20 4.84 -1.28
N ARG A 67 3.10 4.84 -2.26
CA ARG A 67 3.25 5.94 -3.21
C ARG A 67 3.09 5.42 -4.62
N PHE A 68 2.04 5.86 -5.29
CA PHE A 68 1.88 5.61 -6.72
C PHE A 68 2.73 6.59 -7.54
N THR A 69 3.48 6.04 -8.47
CA THR A 69 4.23 6.78 -9.49
C THR A 69 3.65 6.42 -10.84
N ALA A 70 3.07 7.40 -11.54
CA ALA A 70 2.67 7.22 -12.92
C ALA A 70 3.92 7.16 -13.81
N GLY A 71 3.91 6.25 -14.78
CA GLY A 71 4.94 6.15 -15.81
C GLY A 71 4.49 6.75 -17.14
N GLY A 72 5.41 6.86 -18.11
CA GLY A 72 5.09 7.26 -19.49
C GLY A 72 4.25 6.22 -20.24
N GLY A 73 4.11 5.01 -19.68
CA GLY A 73 3.21 3.95 -20.15
C GLY A 73 2.88 2.95 -19.02
N LEU A 74 1.99 1.99 -19.32
CA LEU A 74 1.46 1.03 -18.33
C LEU A 74 2.55 0.21 -17.60
N ARG A 75 3.66 -0.11 -18.28
CA ARG A 75 4.78 -0.87 -17.71
C ARG A 75 5.70 -0.07 -16.80
N GLU A 76 5.53 1.25 -16.75
CA GLU A 76 6.36 2.15 -15.95
C GLU A 76 5.64 2.65 -14.69
N ALA A 77 4.30 2.51 -14.66
CA ALA A 77 3.50 2.78 -13.47
C ALA A 77 3.84 1.77 -12.37
N HIS A 78 4.00 2.24 -11.14
CA HIS A 78 4.28 1.37 -9.99
C HIS A 78 3.82 1.99 -8.67
N VAL A 79 3.71 1.16 -7.65
CA VAL A 79 3.52 1.56 -6.26
C VAL A 79 4.78 1.22 -5.47
N ASP A 80 5.43 2.24 -4.92
CA ASP A 80 6.47 2.05 -3.92
C ASP A 80 5.80 1.86 -2.55
N ALA A 81 6.13 0.76 -1.88
CA ALA A 81 5.62 0.41 -0.56
C ALA A 81 6.74 0.37 0.47
N GLN A 82 6.47 0.93 1.64
CA GLN A 82 7.40 0.97 2.76
C GLN A 82 6.68 0.69 4.06
N ALA A 83 7.25 -0.15 4.90
CA ALA A 83 6.66 -0.58 6.15
C ALA A 83 7.62 -0.33 7.33
N TRP A 84 7.05 -0.01 8.49
CA TRP A 84 7.75 0.21 9.75
C TRP A 84 7.06 -0.50 10.90
N GLY A 85 7.83 -0.91 11.90
CA GLY A 85 7.37 -1.53 13.14
C GLY A 85 7.48 -3.07 13.14
N PRO A 86 7.14 -3.72 14.27
CA PRO A 86 7.29 -5.17 14.44
C PRO A 86 6.60 -6.01 13.36
N GLY A 87 5.46 -5.52 12.83
CA GLY A 87 4.72 -6.17 11.75
C GLY A 87 5.22 -5.85 10.34
N ALA A 88 6.33 -5.13 10.14
CA ALA A 88 6.74 -4.63 8.83
C ALA A 88 6.95 -5.74 7.78
N GLY A 89 7.56 -6.87 8.18
CA GLY A 89 7.79 -8.00 7.28
C GLY A 89 6.48 -8.62 6.78
N ALA A 90 5.55 -8.93 7.67
CA ALA A 90 4.23 -9.43 7.30
C ALA A 90 3.44 -8.38 6.50
N GLY A 91 3.45 -7.12 6.93
CA GLY A 91 2.76 -6.01 6.28
C GLY A 91 3.21 -5.81 4.85
N ILE A 92 4.52 -5.74 4.60
CA ILE A 92 5.06 -5.55 3.24
C ILE A 92 4.74 -6.76 2.35
N SER A 93 4.84 -7.98 2.88
CA SER A 93 4.57 -9.21 2.10
C SER A 93 3.11 -9.29 1.61
N GLY A 94 2.18 -8.68 2.35
CA GLY A 94 0.77 -8.64 2.01
C GLY A 94 0.39 -7.55 1.02
N VAL A 95 1.30 -6.62 0.69
CA VAL A 95 1.00 -5.47 -0.17
C VAL A 95 0.46 -5.87 -1.54
N PRO A 96 1.02 -6.85 -2.29
CA PRO A 96 0.44 -7.23 -3.58
C PRO A 96 -1.03 -7.63 -3.47
N ARG A 97 -1.42 -8.36 -2.42
CA ARG A 97 -2.81 -8.75 -2.18
C ARG A 97 -3.67 -7.54 -1.79
N LEU A 98 -3.15 -6.65 -0.95
CA LEU A 98 -3.84 -5.40 -0.58
C LEU A 98 -4.10 -4.50 -1.80
N LEU A 99 -3.21 -4.54 -2.81
CA LEU A 99 -3.34 -3.80 -4.06
C LEU A 99 -4.13 -4.58 -5.14
N GLY A 100 -4.73 -5.72 -4.79
CA GLY A 100 -5.66 -6.46 -5.64
C GLY A 100 -5.03 -7.44 -6.63
N SER A 101 -3.72 -7.75 -6.53
CA SER A 101 -3.06 -8.71 -7.47
C SER A 101 -3.60 -10.14 -7.41
N ALA A 102 -4.38 -10.47 -6.37
CA ALA A 102 -4.98 -11.78 -6.18
C ALA A 102 -6.53 -11.72 -6.25
N ASP A 103 -7.09 -10.59 -6.67
CA ASP A 103 -8.54 -10.46 -6.84
C ASP A 103 -8.96 -11.20 -8.12
N ASP A 104 -9.92 -12.12 -7.99
CA ASP A 104 -10.55 -12.81 -9.12
C ASP A 104 -11.88 -12.12 -9.45
N TRP A 105 -11.90 -11.41 -10.57
CA TRP A 105 -13.07 -10.68 -11.05
C TRP A 105 -13.93 -11.49 -12.02
N SER A 106 -13.54 -12.72 -12.37
CA SER A 106 -14.19 -13.50 -13.44
C SER A 106 -15.67 -13.78 -13.18
N ALA A 107 -16.09 -13.88 -11.91
CA ALA A 107 -17.48 -14.06 -11.53
C ALA A 107 -18.34 -12.77 -11.64
N PHE A 108 -17.72 -11.60 -11.83
CA PHE A 108 -18.37 -10.31 -12.02
C PHE A 108 -18.43 -9.87 -13.48
N ASP A 109 -17.62 -10.48 -14.35
CA ASP A 109 -17.60 -10.25 -15.79
C ASP A 109 -18.77 -11.00 -16.45
N GLU A 110 -19.97 -10.47 -16.29
CA GLU A 110 -21.18 -11.02 -16.91
C GLU A 110 -21.17 -10.69 -18.42
N PRO A 111 -21.18 -11.70 -19.33
CA PRO A 111 -21.01 -11.50 -20.76
C PRO A 111 -22.00 -10.52 -21.40
N ALA A 112 -23.17 -10.34 -20.78
CA ALA A 112 -24.17 -9.36 -21.20
C ALA A 112 -23.71 -7.89 -21.11
N PHE A 113 -22.64 -7.59 -20.36
CA PHE A 113 -22.06 -6.25 -20.21
C PHE A 113 -20.79 -6.02 -21.05
N HIS A 114 -20.39 -7.01 -21.87
CA HIS A 114 -19.33 -6.84 -22.85
C HIS A 114 -19.92 -6.18 -24.11
N ALA A 115 -20.01 -4.84 -24.10
CA ALA A 115 -20.44 -4.04 -25.25
C ALA A 115 -19.35 -3.92 -26.32
#